data_AF-A0A2V1MZM1-F1
#
_entry.id   AF-A0A2V1MZM1-F1
#
_cell.length_a   1.000
_cell.length_b   1.000
_cell.length_c   1.000
_cell.angle_alpha   90.00
_cell.angle_beta   90.00
_cell.angle_gamma   90.00
#
_symmetry.space_group_name_H-M   'P 1'
#
loop_
_entity.id
_entity.type
_entity.pdbx_description
1 polymer ?
#
loop_
_entity_poly.entity_id
_entity_poly.type
_entity_poly.pdbx_seq_one_letter_code
_entity_poly.pdbx_strand_id
1 'polypeptide(L)'
;MYITRIVPLMNDLVTLKSQANPIKWAMNDGQTYDFLFSDKQGKPYCLTTPNRWWKAYNQELVNQGKLKTTMTFHKIRATALSMFANDLNLPIEVVQKIAGHTDTQVTQRYYIKNDNSKMMALGKQLSFA
;
A
#
# COMPACT_ATOMS: atom_id res chain seq x y z
N MET A 1 -23.66 2.09 2.09
CA MET A 1 -23.08 0.74 2.30
C MET A 1 -21.58 0.89 2.38
N TYR A 2 -20.93 0.55 3.50
CA TYR A 2 -19.48 0.63 3.62
C TYR A 2 -18.85 -0.56 2.89
N ILE A 3 -17.93 -0.31 1.95
CA ILE A 3 -17.17 -1.37 1.29
C ILE A 3 -16.10 -1.84 2.27
N THR A 4 -16.37 -2.97 2.92
CA THR A 4 -15.36 -3.65 3.75
C THR A 4 -14.38 -4.37 2.83
N ARG A 5 -13.09 -4.17 3.04
CA ARG A 5 -12.04 -4.89 2.32
C ARG A 5 -10.97 -5.39 3.28
N ILE A 6 -10.36 -6.51 2.93
CA ILE A 6 -9.26 -7.11 3.67
C ILE A 6 -7.96 -6.80 2.91
N VAL A 7 -6.97 -6.26 3.63
CA VAL A 7 -5.65 -5.93 3.08
C VAL A 7 -4.63 -6.78 3.83
N PRO A 8 -3.84 -7.63 3.13
CA PRO A 8 -2.79 -8.41 3.78
C PRO A 8 -1.70 -7.48 4.30
N LEU A 9 -1.23 -7.75 5.52
CA LEU A 9 -0.08 -7.07 6.11
C LEU A 9 1.18 -7.88 5.84
N MET A 10 2.26 -7.21 5.46
CA MET A 10 3.60 -7.81 5.42
C MET A 10 4.06 -8.14 6.84
N ASN A 11 4.90 -9.16 7.00
CA ASN A 11 5.35 -9.65 8.32
C ASN A 11 5.90 -8.53 9.22
N ASP A 12 6.71 -7.63 8.66
CA ASP A 12 7.25 -6.50 9.41
C ASP A 12 6.16 -5.58 9.98
N LEU A 13 5.07 -5.37 9.22
CA LEU A 13 3.92 -4.59 9.67
C LEU A 13 3.11 -5.33 10.74
N VAL A 14 3.06 -6.67 10.70
CA VAL A 14 2.42 -7.48 11.74
C VAL A 14 3.16 -7.30 13.07
N THR A 15 4.50 -7.35 13.04
CA THR A 15 5.35 -7.13 14.21
C THR A 15 5.20 -5.71 14.76
N LEU A 16 5.20 -4.69 13.90
CA LEU A 16 4.99 -3.31 14.35
C LEU A 16 3.58 -3.11 14.94
N LYS A 17 2.56 -3.76 14.36
CA LYS A 17 1.20 -3.71 14.88
C LYS A 17 1.08 -4.36 16.25
N SER A 18 1.75 -5.48 16.50
CA SER A 18 1.69 -6.16 17.82
C SER A 18 2.37 -5.37 18.93
N GLN A 19 3.27 -4.47 18.59
CA GLN A 19 3.93 -3.54 19.52
C GLN A 19 3.09 -2.29 19.80
N ALA A 20 2.01 -2.06 19.06
CA ALA A 20 1.15 -0.90 19.28
C ALA A 20 0.37 -1.05 20.59
N ASN A 21 0.36 0.01 21.39
CA ASN A 21 -0.40 0.10 22.64
C ASN A 21 -1.44 1.22 22.52
N PRO A 22 -2.60 0.96 21.86
CA PRO A 22 -3.58 2.00 21.58
C PRO A 22 -4.24 2.50 22.87
N ILE A 23 -4.38 3.83 22.95
CA ILE A 23 -5.09 4.49 24.05
C ILE A 23 -6.51 4.80 23.58
N LYS A 24 -7.49 4.49 24.42
CA LYS A 24 -8.91 4.71 24.15
C LYS A 24 -9.24 6.20 24.00
N TRP A 25 -9.99 6.53 22.97
CA TRP A 25 -10.47 7.89 22.73
C TRP A 25 -11.99 7.94 22.58
N ALA A 26 -12.62 8.82 23.34
CA ALA A 26 -14.04 9.11 23.24
C ALA A 26 -14.29 10.12 22.11
N MET A 27 -15.07 9.70 21.11
CA MET A 27 -15.51 10.54 20.00
C MET A 27 -16.67 11.45 20.46
N ASN A 28 -17.04 12.42 19.63
CA ASN A 28 -18.10 13.40 19.95
C ASN A 28 -19.49 12.77 20.15
N ASP A 29 -19.69 11.54 19.66
CA ASP A 29 -20.91 10.74 19.84
C ASP A 29 -20.91 9.94 21.16
N GLY A 30 -19.89 10.12 22.01
CA GLY A 30 -19.72 9.40 23.27
C GLY A 30 -19.16 7.99 23.12
N GLN A 31 -18.97 7.50 21.90
CA GLN A 31 -18.42 6.16 21.65
C GLN A 31 -16.90 6.18 21.80
N THR A 32 -16.36 5.11 22.39
CA THR A 32 -14.93 4.99 22.64
C THR A 32 -14.30 4.02 21.65
N TYR A 33 -13.17 4.43 21.07
CA TYR A 33 -12.47 3.65 20.05
C TYR A 33 -10.98 3.52 20.36
N ASP A 34 -10.41 2.41 19.88
CA ASP A 34 -9.01 2.04 20.05
C ASP A 34 -8.30 2.29 18.71
N PHE A 35 -7.87 3.53 18.46
CA PHE A 35 -7.24 3.88 17.19
C PHE A 35 -5.80 3.35 17.12
N LEU A 36 -5.46 2.66 16.04
CA LEU A 36 -4.11 2.14 15.82
C LEU A 36 -3.05 3.27 15.66
N PHE A 37 -3.47 4.41 15.11
CA PHE A 37 -2.61 5.57 14.90
C PHE A 37 -3.18 6.79 15.62
N SER A 38 -2.64 7.06 16.80
CA SER A 38 -3.08 8.14 17.68
C SER A 38 -1.90 8.89 18.29
N ASP A 39 -2.16 10.08 18.81
CA ASP A 39 -1.22 10.75 19.71
C ASP A 39 -1.13 10.06 21.08
N LYS A 40 -0.33 10.64 21.98
CA LYS A 40 -0.10 10.13 23.33
C LYS A 40 -1.34 10.17 24.21
N GLN A 41 -2.41 10.85 23.77
CA GLN A 41 -3.68 10.96 24.47
C GLN A 41 -4.75 10.03 23.87
N GLY A 42 -4.40 9.23 22.85
CA GLY A 42 -5.35 8.35 22.15
C GLY A 42 -6.11 9.03 21.01
N LYS A 43 -5.94 10.34 20.81
CA LYS A 43 -6.66 11.06 19.76
C LYS A 43 -6.16 10.64 18.38
N PRO A 44 -7.04 10.24 17.45
CA PRO A 44 -6.62 9.80 16.12
C PRO A 44 -5.97 10.93 15.34
N TYR A 45 -4.93 10.61 14.57
CA TYR A 45 -4.34 11.56 13.64
C TYR A 45 -5.30 11.88 12.49
N CYS A 46 -5.45 13.18 12.18
CA CYS A 46 -6.07 13.59 10.93
C CYS A 46 -5.10 13.36 9.75
N LEU A 47 -5.64 13.28 8.52
CA LEU A 47 -4.86 12.96 7.31
C LEU A 47 -3.69 13.93 7.03
N THR A 48 -3.74 15.16 7.55
CA THR A 48 -2.67 16.15 7.36
C THR A 48 -1.40 15.79 8.13
N THR A 49 -1.52 15.16 9.29
CA THR A 49 -0.37 14.76 10.12
C THR A 49 0.55 13.76 9.42
N PRO A 50 0.08 12.58 8.96
CA PRO A 50 0.94 11.63 8.26
C PRO A 50 1.45 12.19 6.93
N ASN A 51 0.67 13.01 6.23
CA ASN A 51 1.14 13.72 5.02
C ASN A 51 2.33 14.63 5.30
N ARG A 52 2.28 15.41 6.39
CA ARG A 52 3.37 16.31 6.80
C ARG A 52 4.62 15.52 7.17
N TRP A 53 4.49 14.48 7.99
CA TRP A 53 5.61 13.63 8.39
C TRP A 53 6.25 12.93 7.19
N TRP A 54 5.41 12.37 6.32
CA TRP A 54 5.88 11.74 5.10
C TRP A 54 6.62 12.71 4.20
N LYS A 55 6.09 13.93 3.98
CA LYS A 55 6.78 14.94 3.18
C LYS A 55 8.17 15.27 3.73
N ALA A 56 8.30 15.46 5.05
CA ALA A 56 9.57 15.75 5.69
C ALA A 56 10.57 14.59 5.54
N TYR A 57 10.14 13.37 5.89
CA TYR A 57 10.97 12.17 5.78
C TYR A 57 11.36 11.87 4.32
N ASN A 58 10.44 12.06 3.38
CA ASN A 58 10.68 11.81 1.98
C ASN A 58 11.73 12.77 1.40
N GLN A 59 11.70 14.05 1.80
CA GLN A 59 12.73 15.01 1.43
C GLN A 59 14.09 14.62 2.00
N GLU A 60 14.14 14.14 3.25
CA GLU A 60 15.37 13.65 3.87
C GLU A 60 15.97 12.48 3.07
N LEU A 61 15.14 11.51 2.66
CA LEU A 61 15.58 10.37 1.84
C LEU A 61 16.13 10.81 0.48
N VAL A 62 15.54 11.84 -0.14
CA VAL A 62 16.05 12.42 -1.39
C VAL A 62 17.40 13.09 -1.15
N ASN A 63 17.53 13.88 -0.09
CA ASN A 63 18.79 14.55 0.26
C ASN A 63 19.91 13.55 0.58
N GLN A 64 19.58 12.40 1.15
CA GLN A 64 20.51 11.29 1.42
C GLN A 64 20.84 10.47 0.15
N GLY A 65 20.27 10.79 -1.00
CA GLY A 65 20.46 10.03 -2.24
C GLY A 65 19.78 8.65 -2.24
N LYS A 66 18.99 8.32 -1.21
CA LYS A 66 18.24 7.05 -1.11
C LYS A 66 17.03 7.01 -2.04
N LEU A 67 16.50 8.18 -2.39
CA LEU A 67 15.45 8.34 -3.40
C LEU A 67 15.89 9.32 -4.48
N LYS A 68 15.62 8.99 -5.75
CA LYS A 68 15.87 9.91 -6.87
C LYS A 68 14.90 11.09 -6.90
N THR A 69 13.67 10.86 -6.48
CA THR A 69 12.58 11.85 -6.50
C THR A 69 11.65 11.63 -5.33
N THR A 70 10.83 12.63 -5.03
CA THR A 70 9.83 12.48 -3.99
C THR A 70 8.77 11.43 -4.35
N MET A 71 8.31 10.69 -3.33
CA MET A 71 7.29 9.65 -3.46
C MET A 71 5.99 10.10 -2.82
N THR A 72 4.87 9.90 -3.52
CA THR A 72 3.53 10.16 -2.97
C THR A 72 2.94 8.87 -2.40
N PHE A 73 1.99 8.97 -1.47
CA PHE A 73 1.26 7.79 -0.97
C PHE A 73 0.57 7.00 -2.09
N HIS A 74 0.10 7.69 -3.14
CA HIS A 74 -0.44 7.04 -4.33
C HIS A 74 0.61 6.18 -5.04
N LYS A 75 1.84 6.68 -5.22
CA LYS A 75 2.95 5.91 -5.81
C LYS A 75 3.42 4.76 -4.89
N ILE A 76 3.39 4.93 -3.58
CA ILE A 76 3.70 3.86 -2.61
C ILE A 76 2.66 2.74 -2.72
N ARG A 77 1.38 3.09 -2.71
CA ARG A 77 0.28 2.16 -2.93
C ARG A 77 0.42 1.43 -4.26
N ALA A 78 0.74 2.15 -5.32
CA ALA A 78 1.00 1.57 -6.63
C ALA A 78 2.14 0.55 -6.59
N THR A 79 3.23 0.88 -5.92
CA THR A 79 4.38 -0.03 -5.75
C THR A 79 3.98 -1.29 -5.00
N ALA A 80 3.24 -1.17 -3.89
CA ALA A 80 2.77 -2.33 -3.11
C ALA A 80 1.84 -3.24 -3.92
N LEU A 81 0.90 -2.67 -4.68
CA LEU A 81 0.00 -3.45 -5.54
C LEU A 81 0.76 -4.15 -6.66
N SER A 82 1.76 -3.50 -7.25
CA SER A 82 2.66 -4.14 -8.22
C SER A 82 3.44 -5.30 -7.61
N MET A 83 3.94 -5.19 -6.37
CA MET A 83 4.60 -6.30 -5.69
C MET A 83 3.64 -7.47 -5.46
N PHE A 84 2.40 -7.19 -5.05
CA PHE A 84 1.38 -8.23 -4.89
C PHE A 84 1.07 -8.95 -6.19
N ALA A 85 0.94 -8.22 -7.31
CA ALA A 85 0.65 -8.81 -8.60
C ALA A 85 1.85 -9.58 -9.19
N ASN A 86 3.04 -8.99 -9.15
CA ASN A 86 4.20 -9.50 -9.92
C ASN A 86 5.14 -10.38 -9.08
N ASP A 87 5.38 -10.02 -7.82
CA ASP A 87 6.39 -10.68 -6.98
C ASP A 87 5.76 -11.81 -6.15
N LEU A 88 4.53 -11.58 -5.65
CA LEU A 88 3.75 -12.59 -4.93
C LEU A 88 2.78 -13.36 -5.83
N ASN A 89 2.74 -13.01 -7.12
CA ASN A 89 1.92 -13.68 -8.14
C ASN A 89 0.44 -13.84 -7.76
N LEU A 90 -0.12 -12.83 -7.07
CA LEU A 90 -1.54 -12.85 -6.70
C LEU A 90 -2.43 -12.61 -7.94
N PRO A 91 -3.59 -13.30 -8.05
CA PRO A 91 -4.54 -13.05 -9.12
C PRO A 91 -4.99 -11.58 -9.15
N ILE A 92 -5.21 -11.03 -10.34
CA ILE A 92 -5.53 -9.60 -10.51
C ILE A 92 -6.84 -9.21 -9.81
N GLU A 93 -7.79 -10.13 -9.70
CA GLU A 93 -9.05 -9.96 -9.00
C GLU A 93 -8.83 -9.80 -7.48
N VAL A 94 -7.83 -10.50 -6.94
CA VAL A 94 -7.41 -10.37 -5.53
C VAL A 94 -6.74 -9.01 -5.32
N VAL A 95 -5.83 -8.62 -6.22
CA VAL A 95 -5.16 -7.31 -6.16
C VAL A 95 -6.18 -6.17 -6.27
N GLN A 96 -7.20 -6.31 -7.12
CA GLN A 96 -8.30 -5.35 -7.25
C GLN A 96 -9.09 -5.22 -5.94
N LYS A 97 -9.43 -6.34 -5.28
CA LYS A 97 -10.12 -6.34 -3.98
C LYS A 97 -9.28 -5.67 -2.89
N ILE A 98 -7.97 -5.94 -2.86
CA ILE A 98 -7.02 -5.30 -1.94
C ILE A 98 -6.98 -3.78 -2.18
N ALA A 99 -6.93 -3.37 -3.44
CA ALA A 99 -6.97 -1.97 -3.81
C ALA A 99 -8.33 -1.33 -3.46
N GLY A 100 -9.42 -2.08 -3.58
CA GLY A 100 -10.77 -1.53 -3.48
C GLY A 100 -11.14 -0.68 -4.70
N HIS A 101 -10.65 -1.06 -5.88
CA HIS A 101 -11.08 -0.44 -7.14
C HIS A 101 -12.38 -1.08 -7.61
N THR A 102 -13.36 -0.25 -7.94
CA THR A 102 -14.62 -0.69 -8.56
C THR A 102 -14.42 -1.16 -10.00
N ASP A 103 -13.45 -0.58 -10.71
CA ASP A 103 -13.11 -0.91 -12.09
C ASP A 103 -11.84 -1.77 -12.19
N THR A 104 -11.97 -2.94 -12.83
CA THR A 104 -10.88 -3.88 -13.14
C THR A 104 -9.83 -3.26 -14.05
N GLN A 105 -10.23 -2.40 -14.99
CA GLN A 105 -9.33 -1.79 -15.97
C GLN A 105 -8.29 -0.88 -15.31
N VAL A 106 -8.65 -0.20 -14.21
CA VAL A 106 -7.70 0.61 -13.42
C VAL A 106 -6.65 -0.28 -12.78
N THR A 107 -7.01 -1.48 -12.31
CA THR A 107 -6.01 -2.35 -11.68
C THR A 107 -5.08 -2.99 -12.72
N GLN A 108 -5.63 -3.41 -13.86
CA GLN A 108 -4.84 -3.99 -14.96
C GLN A 108 -3.88 -2.96 -15.58
N ARG A 109 -4.32 -1.73 -15.86
CA ARG A 109 -3.50 -0.69 -16.53
C ARG A 109 -2.30 -0.23 -15.71
N TYR A 110 -2.40 -0.23 -14.38
CA TYR A 110 -1.38 0.37 -13.53
C TYR A 110 -0.37 -0.63 -12.94
N TYR A 111 -0.74 -1.92 -12.80
CA TYR A 111 0.01 -2.84 -11.92
C TYR A 111 0.42 -4.17 -12.54
N ILE A 112 -0.13 -4.54 -13.69
CA ILE A 112 0.42 -5.62 -14.50
C ILE A 112 1.50 -4.99 -15.37
N LYS A 113 2.78 -5.20 -15.01
CA LYS A 113 3.81 -5.03 -16.03
C LYS A 113 3.51 -6.10 -17.07
N ASN A 114 3.16 -5.69 -18.29
CA ASN A 114 3.27 -6.56 -19.45
C ASN A 114 4.77 -6.83 -19.64
N ASP A 115 5.31 -7.70 -18.79
CA ASP A 115 6.69 -8.12 -18.87
C ASP A 115 6.80 -9.06 -20.07
N ASN A 116 6.94 -8.43 -21.24
CA ASN A 116 7.15 -9.12 -22.50
C ASN A 116 8.43 -9.96 -22.47
N SER A 117 9.30 -9.86 -21.44
CA SER A 117 10.46 -10.74 -21.32
C SER A 117 10.05 -12.22 -21.27
N LYS A 118 8.94 -12.57 -20.62
CA LYS A 118 8.40 -13.94 -20.60
C LYS A 118 7.86 -14.36 -21.96
N MET A 119 7.16 -13.47 -22.67
CA MET A 119 6.70 -13.70 -24.05
C MET A 119 7.85 -13.80 -25.04
N MET A 120 8.91 -13.00 -24.88
CA MET A 120 10.13 -13.06 -25.68
C MET A 120 10.94 -14.32 -25.40
N ALA A 121 11.00 -14.76 -24.14
CA ALA A 121 11.62 -16.03 -23.77
C ALA A 121 10.86 -17.22 -24.36
N LEU A 122 9.52 -17.20 -24.30
CA LEU A 122 8.66 -18.20 -24.94
C LEU A 122 8.79 -18.18 -26.46
N GLY A 123 8.81 -17.00 -27.08
CA GLY A 123 9.03 -16.85 -28.53
C GLY A 123 10.37 -17.43 -28.98
N LYS A 124 11.44 -17.24 -28.20
CA LYS A 124 12.75 -17.87 -28.45
C LYS A 124 12.72 -19.40 -28.29
N GLN A 125 11.91 -19.93 -27.36
CA GLN A 125 11.74 -21.37 -27.21
C GLN A 125 10.89 -21.98 -28.33
N LEU A 126 9.89 -21.26 -28.82
CA LEU A 126 8.99 -21.71 -29.89
C LEU A 126 9.55 -21.47 -31.30
N SER A 127 10.52 -20.57 -31.47
CA SER A 127 11.16 -20.30 -32.78
C SER A 127 12.22 -21.34 -33.18
N PHE A 128 12.22 -22.53 -32.58
CA PHE A 128 12.98 -23.69 -33.03
C PHE A 128 12.06 -24.92 -33.09
N ALA A 129 11.26 -24.97 -34.14
CA ALA A 129 10.84 -26.16 -34.87
C ALA A 129 10.81 -25.80 -36.36
#